data_AF-A0A2V0PIR3-F1
#
_entry.id   AF-A0A2V0PIR3-F1
#
_cell.length_a   1.000
_cell.length_b   1.000
_cell.length_c   1.000
_cell.angle_alpha   90.00
_cell.angle_beta   90.00
_cell.angle_gamma   90.00
#
_symmetry.space_group_name_H-M   'P 1'
#
loop_
_entity.id
_entity.type
_entity.pdbx_description
1 polymer ?
#
loop_
_entity_poly.entity_id
_entity_poly.type
_entity_poly.pdbx_seq_one_letter_code
_entity_poly.pdbx_strand_id
1 'polypeptide(L)'
;MGHARKFGRGDYVGMMLTTLAAIPDFNWGAATTGDVADDGYCVVVVRASGHHTGGDLRLPGRDPLPPSGRHFCLAEEVHKLKVEHGKVKEILVLPNKGAGPSALYAALGGKPRTPEPAAAPAAAPAAGDAPLPMP
;
A
#
# COMPACT_ATOMS: atom_id res chain seq x y z
N MET A 1 12.15 -9.41 -2.13
CA MET A 1 12.17 -8.12 -1.40
C MET A 1 10.78 -7.52 -1.46
N GLY A 2 10.12 -7.30 -0.32
CA GLY A 2 8.81 -6.63 -0.27
C GLY A 2 9.00 -5.13 -0.41
N HIS A 3 8.32 -4.51 -1.38
CA HIS A 3 8.39 -3.06 -1.58
C HIS A 3 7.56 -2.36 -0.51
N ALA A 4 8.22 -1.73 0.48
CA ALA A 4 7.56 -0.82 1.39
C ALA A 4 7.23 0.47 0.63
N ARG A 5 5.94 0.74 0.40
CA ARG A 5 5.47 1.99 -0.21
C ARG A 5 4.96 2.92 0.88
N LYS A 6 5.57 4.10 0.98
CA LYS A 6 5.04 5.18 1.81
C LYS A 6 3.90 5.84 1.05
N PHE A 7 2.72 5.88 1.66
CA PHE A 7 1.58 6.63 1.14
C PHE A 7 1.47 7.97 1.85
N GLY A 8 1.29 9.05 1.08
CA GLY A 8 0.81 10.30 1.64
C GLY A 8 -0.65 10.16 2.09
N ARG A 9 -1.12 11.05 2.97
CA ARG A 9 -2.53 11.07 3.41
C ARG A 9 -3.50 11.13 2.22
N GLY A 10 -3.22 12.00 1.25
CA GLY A 10 -4.05 12.15 0.05
C GLY A 10 -4.10 10.88 -0.80
N ASP A 11 -2.94 10.25 -1.04
CA ASP A 11 -2.85 9.01 -1.81
C ASP A 11 -3.61 7.86 -1.15
N TYR A 12 -3.48 7.74 0.17
CA TYR A 12 -4.16 6.71 0.94
C TYR A 12 -5.68 6.90 0.91
N VAL A 13 -6.17 8.13 1.14
CA VAL A 13 -7.60 8.44 1.07
C VAL A 13 -8.13 8.19 -0.35
N GLY A 14 -7.42 8.66 -1.37
CA GLY A 14 -7.80 8.43 -2.76
C GLY A 14 -7.93 6.94 -3.10
N MET A 15 -6.95 6.13 -2.68
CA MET A 15 -6.98 4.68 -2.87
C MET A 15 -8.17 4.02 -2.16
N MET A 16 -8.49 4.43 -0.93
CA MET A 16 -9.63 3.87 -0.21
C MET A 16 -10.96 4.25 -0.87
N LEU A 17 -11.11 5.50 -1.32
CA LEU A 17 -12.32 5.96 -2.00
C LEU A 17 -12.56 5.22 -3.32
N THR A 18 -11.52 4.99 -4.13
CA THR A 18 -11.66 4.21 -5.36
C THR A 18 -11.99 2.75 -5.08
N THR A 19 -11.43 2.18 -4.01
CA THR A 19 -11.73 0.81 -3.58
C THR A 19 -13.19 0.66 -3.17
N LEU A 20 -13.71 1.58 -2.34
CA LEU A 20 -15.11 1.55 -1.90
C LEU A 20 -16.10 1.79 -3.05
N ALA A 21 -15.74 2.61 -4.04
CA ALA A 21 -16.57 2.81 -5.23
C ALA A 21 -16.60 1.58 -6.16
N ALA A 22 -15.48 0.86 -6.27
CA ALA A 22 -15.39 -0.36 -7.09
C ALA A 22 -16.01 -1.58 -6.38
N ILE A 23 -15.99 -1.59 -5.05
CA ILE A 23 -16.38 -2.72 -4.20
C ILE A 23 -17.39 -2.21 -3.16
N PRO A 24 -18.68 -2.12 -3.50
CA PRO A 24 -19.70 -1.53 -2.63
C PRO A 24 -19.89 -2.28 -1.30
N ASP A 25 -19.57 -3.57 -1.28
CA ASP A 25 -19.63 -4.45 -0.12
C ASP A 25 -18.24 -4.69 0.51
N PHE A 26 -17.29 -3.78 0.27
CA PHE A 26 -15.94 -3.90 0.79
C PHE A 26 -15.95 -4.03 2.30
N ASN A 27 -15.38 -5.12 2.79
CA ASN A 27 -15.22 -5.39 4.21
C ASN A 27 -13.74 -5.40 4.57
N TRP A 28 -13.42 -4.68 5.64
CA TRP A 28 -12.08 -4.65 6.22
C TRP A 28 -12.18 -4.94 7.72
N GLY A 29 -12.18 -6.24 8.04
CA GLY A 29 -12.37 -6.73 9.40
C GLY A 29 -11.04 -6.86 10.14
N ALA A 30 -11.03 -6.46 11.42
CA ALA A 30 -9.94 -6.75 12.32
C ALA A 30 -9.99 -8.22 12.79
N ALA A 31 -8.84 -8.88 12.77
CA ALA A 31 -8.63 -10.22 13.29
C ALA A 31 -7.98 -10.21 14.70
N THR A 32 -7.56 -9.05 15.20
CA THR A 32 -6.99 -8.89 16.55
C THR A 32 -7.57 -7.65 17.27
N THR A 33 -7.43 -7.62 18.60
CA THR A 33 -7.97 -6.58 19.51
C THR A 33 -7.31 -5.21 19.33
N GLY A 34 -6.08 -5.16 18.84
CA GLY A 34 -5.36 -3.91 18.62
C GLY A 34 -4.94 -3.20 19.91
N ASP A 35 -4.53 -3.97 20.92
CA ASP A 35 -4.03 -3.39 22.17
C ASP A 35 -2.74 -2.59 21.92
N VAL A 36 -2.69 -1.39 22.50
CA VAL A 36 -1.50 -0.51 22.43
C VAL A 36 -0.52 -0.93 23.52
N ALA A 37 0.68 -1.33 23.12
CA ALA A 37 1.76 -1.65 24.02
C ALA A 37 2.39 -0.40 24.65
N ASP A 38 3.18 -0.59 25.70
CA ASP A 38 3.84 0.49 26.46
C ASP A 38 4.80 1.34 25.62
N ASP A 39 5.21 0.85 24.44
CA ASP A 39 6.04 1.58 23.47
C ASP A 39 5.24 2.52 22.55
N GLY A 40 3.91 2.61 22.76
CA GLY A 40 3.00 3.43 21.97
C GLY A 40 2.63 2.82 20.62
N TYR A 41 3.00 1.55 20.36
CA TYR A 41 2.59 0.84 19.15
C TYR A 41 1.49 -0.17 19.42
N CYS A 42 0.69 -0.40 18.40
CA CYS A 42 -0.34 -1.42 18.35
C CYS A 42 -0.12 -2.27 17.10
N VAL A 43 -0.38 -3.58 17.21
CA VAL A 43 -0.38 -4.48 16.05
C VAL A 43 -1.80 -4.95 15.78
N VAL A 44 -2.30 -4.63 14.60
CA VAL A 44 -3.62 -5.06 14.12
C VAL A 44 -3.42 -5.99 12.94
N VAL A 45 -4.02 -7.17 13.01
CA VAL A 45 -4.16 -8.04 11.84
C VAL A 45 -5.51 -7.77 11.23
N VAL A 46 -5.56 -7.57 9.91
CA VAL A 46 -6.79 -7.24 9.19
C VAL A 46 -6.96 -8.13 7.98
N ARG A 47 -8.20 -8.37 7.55
CA ARG A 47 -8.50 -9.10 6.33
C ARG A 47 -9.48 -8.32 5.48
N ALA A 48 -9.21 -8.25 4.18
CA ALA A 48 -10.07 -7.58 3.21
C ALA A 48 -10.84 -8.60 2.35
N SER A 49 -12.13 -8.34 2.14
CA SER A 49 -12.99 -9.13 1.26
C SER A 49 -14.05 -8.26 0.58
N GLY A 50 -14.63 -8.74 -0.52
CA GLY A 50 -15.75 -8.07 -1.20
C GLY A 50 -15.93 -8.53 -2.65
N HIS A 51 -16.86 -7.89 -3.36
CA HIS A 51 -17.19 -8.15 -4.75
C HIS A 51 -16.93 -6.92 -5.64
N HIS A 52 -16.23 -7.12 -6.76
CA HIS A 52 -15.94 -6.05 -7.71
C HIS A 52 -17.11 -5.83 -8.69
N THR A 53 -18.16 -5.15 -8.22
CA THR A 53 -19.44 -4.96 -8.92
C THR A 53 -19.84 -3.49 -9.09
N GLY A 54 -19.12 -2.56 -8.49
CA GLY A 54 -19.41 -1.12 -8.57
C GLY A 54 -18.88 -0.49 -9.86
N GLY A 55 -17.87 0.37 -9.74
CA GLY A 55 -17.17 0.99 -10.87
C GLY A 55 -15.74 0.46 -11.07
N ASP A 56 -14.98 1.13 -11.94
CA ASP A 56 -13.58 0.79 -12.20
C ASP A 56 -12.72 0.91 -10.94
N LEU A 57 -11.97 -0.14 -10.61
CA LEU A 57 -10.94 -0.06 -9.59
C LEU A 57 -9.71 0.68 -10.14
N ARG A 58 -9.36 1.80 -9.49
CA ARG A 58 -8.19 2.61 -9.83
C ARG A 58 -7.17 2.58 -8.70
N LEU A 59 -6.01 1.98 -8.97
CA LEU A 59 -4.90 1.90 -8.02
C LEU A 59 -3.70 2.69 -8.54
N PRO A 60 -2.93 3.37 -7.66
CA PRO A 60 -1.80 4.19 -8.10
C PRO A 60 -0.71 3.37 -8.82
N GLY A 61 -0.44 3.73 -10.08
CA GLY A 61 0.56 3.08 -10.94
C GLY A 61 0.07 1.78 -11.60
N ARG A 62 -1.25 1.62 -11.75
CA ARG A 62 -1.89 0.50 -12.45
C ARG A 62 -2.96 1.03 -13.40
N ASP A 63 -3.25 0.25 -14.44
CA ASP A 63 -4.37 0.54 -15.32
C ASP A 63 -5.69 0.43 -14.55
N PRO A 64 -6.72 1.23 -14.93
CA PRO A 64 -8.06 1.03 -14.41
C PRO A 64 -8.55 -0.39 -14.72
N LEU A 65 -9.10 -1.06 -13.71
CA LEU A 65 -9.67 -2.39 -13.84
C LEU A 65 -11.20 -2.29 -13.83
N PRO A 66 -11.89 -2.59 -14.94
CA PRO A 66 -13.35 -2.51 -14.99
C PRO A 66 -14.01 -3.58 -14.09
N PRO A 67 -15.29 -3.38 -13.69
CA PRO A 67 -16.02 -4.31 -12.85
C PRO A 67 -15.93 -5.74 -13.37
N SER A 68 -15.36 -6.61 -12.54
CA SER A 68 -15.10 -8.00 -12.93
C SER A 68 -16.18 -8.98 -12.46
N GLY A 69 -17.06 -8.55 -11.55
CA GLY A 69 -18.03 -9.41 -10.85
C GLY A 69 -17.39 -10.43 -9.88
N ARG A 70 -16.05 -10.44 -9.76
CA ARG A 70 -15.33 -11.40 -8.93
C ARG A 70 -15.43 -11.05 -7.45
N HIS A 71 -15.62 -12.10 -6.66
CA HIS A 71 -15.36 -12.08 -5.23
C HIS A 71 -13.85 -12.18 -4.96
N PHE A 72 -13.37 -11.48 -3.93
CA PHE A 72 -12.05 -11.70 -3.38
C PHE A 72 -12.10 -11.85 -1.86
N CYS A 73 -11.17 -12.64 -1.33
CA CYS A 73 -10.82 -12.68 0.08
C CYS A 73 -9.30 -12.74 0.15
N LEU A 74 -8.67 -11.68 0.64
CA LEU A 74 -7.21 -11.59 0.70
C LEU A 74 -6.65 -12.34 1.90
N ALA A 75 -5.33 -12.57 1.87
CA ALA A 75 -4.60 -12.99 3.05
C ALA A 75 -4.64 -11.89 4.12
N GLU A 76 -4.34 -12.27 5.36
CA GLU A 76 -4.24 -11.34 6.46
C GLU A 76 -3.11 -10.32 6.24
N GLU A 77 -3.39 -9.07 6.53
CA GLU A 77 -2.41 -7.99 6.47
C GLU A 77 -2.08 -7.55 7.90
N VAL A 78 -0.79 -7.40 8.20
CA VAL A 78 -0.34 -7.01 9.54
C VAL A 78 0.01 -5.53 9.53
N HIS A 79 -0.67 -4.75 10.36
CA HIS A 79 -0.49 -3.32 10.51
C HIS A 79 0.16 -3.04 11.86
N LYS A 80 1.31 -2.39 11.85
CA LYS A 80 1.91 -1.79 13.04
C LYS A 80 1.53 -0.30 13.07
N LEU A 81 0.67 0.07 14.01
CA LEU A 81 0.14 1.42 14.19
C LEU A 81 0.91 2.11 15.30
N LYS A 82 1.38 3.35 15.08
CA LYS A 82 1.86 4.21 16.16
C LYS A 82 0.70 5.04 16.69
N VAL A 83 0.39 4.93 17.98
CA VAL A 83 -0.69 5.66 18.63
C VAL A 83 -0.10 6.62 19.66
N GLU A 84 -0.36 7.91 19.49
CA GLU A 84 0.05 8.93 20.44
C GLU A 84 -1.17 9.78 20.82
N HIS A 85 -1.42 9.93 22.12
CA HIS A 85 -2.55 10.72 22.64
C HIS A 85 -3.90 10.27 22.04
N GLY A 86 -4.10 8.96 21.90
CA GLY A 86 -5.32 8.37 21.33
C GLY A 86 -5.49 8.59 19.82
N LYS A 87 -4.46 9.06 19.11
CA LYS A 87 -4.50 9.28 17.65
C LYS A 87 -3.47 8.42 16.94
N VAL A 88 -3.87 7.80 15.82
CA VAL A 88 -2.95 7.12 14.92
C VAL A 88 -2.05 8.16 14.24
N LYS A 89 -0.74 8.04 14.45
CA LYS A 89 0.30 8.91 13.86
C LYS A 89 0.96 8.29 12.66
N GLU A 90 1.09 6.97 12.67
CA GLU A 90 1.78 6.22 11.63
C GLU A 90 1.13 4.86 11.46
N ILE A 91 1.05 4.40 10.20
CA ILE A 91 0.56 3.07 9.84
C ILE A 91 1.66 2.41 9.02
N LEU A 92 2.27 1.36 9.59
CA LEU A 92 3.26 0.53 8.92
C LEU A 92 2.60 -0.78 8.52
N VAL A 93 2.33 -0.92 7.23
CA VAL A 93 1.80 -2.17 6.67
C VAL A 93 2.97 -3.12 6.43
N LEU A 94 3.01 -4.22 7.17
CA LEU A 94 4.06 -5.22 7.02
C LEU A 94 3.79 -6.06 5.76
N PRO A 95 4.83 -6.36 4.94
CA PRO A 95 4.64 -7.12 3.72
C PRO A 95 4.12 -8.52 4.01
N ASN A 96 2.92 -8.85 3.51
CA ASN A 96 2.43 -10.21 3.47
C ASN A 96 2.10 -10.63 2.03
N LYS A 97 2.47 -11.85 1.66
CA LYS A 97 2.12 -12.40 0.34
C LYS A 97 0.61 -12.63 0.28
N GLY A 98 -0.03 -12.12 -0.76
CA GLY A 98 -1.48 -12.26 -0.95
C GLY A 98 -2.34 -11.23 -0.21
N ALA A 99 -1.73 -10.21 0.40
CA ALA A 99 -2.41 -9.07 1.00
C ALA A 99 -2.14 -7.76 0.25
N GLY A 100 -2.95 -6.74 0.54
CA GLY A 100 -2.78 -5.37 0.08
C GLY A 100 -3.20 -5.11 -1.38
N PRO A 101 -2.96 -3.87 -1.87
CA PRO A 101 -3.52 -3.39 -3.15
C PRO A 101 -3.08 -4.21 -4.37
N SER A 102 -1.87 -4.74 -4.35
CA SER A 102 -1.36 -5.58 -5.45
C SER A 102 -2.04 -6.95 -5.51
N ALA A 103 -2.31 -7.56 -4.35
CA ALA A 103 -3.04 -8.82 -4.29
C ALA A 103 -4.52 -8.64 -4.67
N LEU A 104 -5.13 -7.53 -4.23
CA LEU A 104 -6.47 -7.13 -4.66
C LEU A 104 -6.56 -7.06 -6.19
N TYR A 105 -5.66 -6.29 -6.82
CA TYR A 105 -5.65 -6.12 -8.27
C TYR A 105 -5.53 -7.46 -9.01
N ALA A 106 -4.62 -8.33 -8.55
CA ALA A 106 -4.41 -9.65 -9.14
C ALA A 106 -5.64 -10.57 -8.96
N ALA A 107 -6.25 -10.59 -7.77
CA ALA A 107 -7.44 -11.40 -7.49
C ALA A 107 -8.61 -11.04 -8.42
N LEU A 108 -8.75 -9.75 -8.73
CA LEU A 108 -9.79 -9.22 -9.61
C LEU A 108 -9.48 -9.37 -11.11
N GLY A 109 -8.37 -10.03 -11.47
CA GLY A 109 -8.01 -10.32 -12.86
C GLY A 109 -7.13 -9.25 -13.52
N GLY A 110 -6.63 -8.29 -12.75
CA GLY A 110 -5.68 -7.30 -13.22
C GLY A 110 -4.30 -7.92 -13.49
N LYS A 111 -3.68 -7.51 -14.60
CA LYS A 111 -2.34 -8.00 -14.98
C LYS A 111 -1.26 -7.48 -14.01
N PRO A 112 -0.26 -8.29 -13.66
CA PRO A 112 0.87 -7.79 -12.88
C PRO A 112 1.55 -6.62 -13.62
N ARG A 113 1.97 -5.60 -12.87
CA ARG A 113 2.75 -4.50 -13.44
C ARG A 113 4.06 -5.10 -13.98
N THR A 114 4.36 -4.90 -15.26
CA THR A 114 5.72 -5.11 -15.77
C THR A 114 6.62 -4.20 -14.94
N PRO A 115 7.63 -4.72 -14.23
CA PRO A 115 8.46 -3.89 -13.37
C PRO A 115 9.07 -2.77 -14.21
N GLU A 116 8.68 -1.54 -13.92
CA GLU A 116 9.39 -0.37 -14.41
C GLU A 116 10.80 -0.46 -13.82
N PRO A 117 11.86 -0.28 -14.63
CA PRO A 117 13.22 -0.25 -14.10
C PRO A 117 13.24 0.74 -12.95
N ALA A 118 13.73 0.30 -11.79
CA ALA A 118 13.98 1.18 -10.67
C ALA A 118 14.75 2.39 -11.23
N ALA A 119 14.17 3.59 -11.11
CA ALA A 119 14.87 4.81 -11.46
C ALA A 119 16.23 4.74 -10.75
N ALA A 120 17.29 4.66 -11.55
CA ALA A 120 18.65 4.66 -11.05
C ALA A 120 18.78 5.82 -10.06
N PRO A 121 19.50 5.66 -8.93
CA PRO A 121 19.79 6.77 -8.06
C PRO A 121 20.35 7.90 -8.93
N ALA A 122 19.70 9.06 -8.90
CA ALA A 122 20.15 10.24 -9.61
C ALA A 122 21.64 10.41 -9.31
N ALA A 123 22.46 10.32 -10.35
CA ALA A 123 23.90 10.50 -10.24
C ALA A 123 24.13 11.82 -9.49
N ALA A 124 24.82 11.74 -8.36
CA ALA A 124 25.31 12.91 -7.67
C ALA A 124 26.05 13.79 -8.69
N PRO A 125 25.86 15.12 -8.70
CA PRO A 125 26.66 15.98 -9.56
C PRO A 125 28.12 15.76 -9.19
N ALA A 126 28.90 15.31 -10.18
CA ALA A 126 30.34 15.16 -10.03
C ALA A 126 30.91 16.49 -9.55
N ALA A 127 31.57 16.45 -8.39
CA ALA A 127 32.28 17.58 -7.83
C ALA A 127 33.27 18.09 -8.89
N GLY A 128 33.22 19.40 -9.11
CA GLY A 128 34.05 20.09 -10.08
C GLY A 128 35.53 19.83 -9.89
N ASP A 129 36.18 19.62 -11.02
CA ASP A 129 37.62 19.57 -11.21
C ASP A 129 38.23 20.89 -10.70
N ALA A 130 38.82 20.86 -9.51
CA ALA A 130 39.67 21.94 -9.02
C ALA A 130 41.13 21.56 -9.34
N PRO A 131 41.85 22.33 -10.18
CA PRO A 131 43.23 22.02 -10.51
C PRO A 131 44.12 22.17 -9.26
N LEU A 132 44.92 21.13 -9.00
CA LEU A 132 45.94 21.10 -7.95
C LEU A 132 46.99 22.20 -8.19
N PRO A 133 47.45 22.92 -7.16
CA PRO A 133 48.61 23.79 -7.27
C PRO A 133 49.88 22.94 -7.47
N MET A 134 50.61 23.24 -8.54
CA MET A 134 51.94 22.68 -8.83
C MET A 134 53.00 23.20 -7.82
N PRO A 135 54.08 22.43 -7.59
CA PRO A 135 55.08 22.70 -6.54
C PRO A 135 55.94 23.94 -6.76
#